data_AF-A0A024FWP1-F1
#
_entry.id   AF-A0A024FWP1-F1
#
_cell.length_a   1.000
_cell.length_b   1.000
_cell.length_c   1.000
_cell.angle_alpha   90.00
_cell.angle_beta   90.00
_cell.angle_gamma   90.00
#
_symmetry.space_group_name_H-M   'P 1'
#
loop_
_entity.id
_entity.type
_entity.pdbx_description
1 polymer ?
#
loop_
_entity_poly.entity_id
_entity_poly.type
_entity_poly.pdbx_seq_one_letter_code
_entity_poly.pdbx_strand_id
1 'polypeptide(L)'
;MSQLRDVFQHYETGKHCAFVTNLELALINALDVIFPRANCLLCRWHINKYILTQQKHAFATQEAIENFSKQWNSLVGKDKGTDYETQLSSMRIELSNRPNLMLNVEDI
;
A
#
# COMPACT_ATOMS: atom_id res chain seq x y z
N MET A 1 23.78 -12.22 -0.09
CA MET A 1 22.56 -11.80 -0.82
C MET A 1 22.74 -12.00 -2.34
N SER A 2 23.01 -13.22 -2.81
CA SER A 2 23.26 -13.50 -4.24
C SER A 2 22.12 -14.25 -4.93
N GLN A 3 21.42 -15.15 -4.22
CA GLN A 3 20.52 -16.12 -4.85
C GLN A 3 19.32 -15.52 -5.60
N LEU A 4 18.71 -14.43 -5.12
CA LEU A 4 17.52 -13.87 -5.76
C LEU A 4 17.85 -13.16 -7.08
N ARG A 5 18.93 -12.36 -7.10
CA ARG A 5 19.38 -11.66 -8.31
C ARG A 5 19.73 -12.66 -9.42
N ASP A 6 20.42 -13.74 -9.05
CA ASP A 6 20.86 -14.78 -9.98
C ASP A 6 19.65 -15.51 -10.61
N VAL A 7 18.60 -15.77 -9.82
CA VAL A 7 17.34 -16.34 -10.31
C VAL A 7 16.68 -15.41 -11.34
N PHE A 8 16.55 -14.12 -11.07
CA PHE A 8 15.90 -13.18 -11.99
C PHE A 8 16.74 -12.91 -13.27
N GLN A 9 18.06 -12.98 -13.18
CA GLN A 9 18.94 -12.89 -14.36
C GLN A 9 18.81 -14.14 -15.24
N HIS A 10 18.67 -15.32 -14.64
CA HIS A 10 18.51 -16.58 -15.37
C HIS A 10 17.23 -16.62 -16.23
N TYR A 11 16.16 -15.96 -15.80
CA TYR A 11 14.88 -15.94 -16.51
C TYR A 11 14.71 -14.76 -17.49
N GLU A 12 15.76 -13.97 -17.78
CA GLU A 12 15.71 -12.76 -18.63
C GLU A 12 14.62 -11.74 -18.22
N THR A 13 14.07 -11.86 -17.01
CA THR A 13 12.95 -11.04 -16.50
C THR A 13 13.38 -9.65 -16.05
N GLY A 14 14.69 -9.36 -16.10
CA GLY A 14 15.30 -8.11 -15.63
C GLY A 14 14.92 -6.85 -16.41
N LYS A 15 14.09 -6.96 -17.47
CA LYS A 15 13.65 -5.80 -18.25
C LYS A 15 12.38 -5.14 -17.71
N HIS A 16 11.47 -5.91 -17.11
CA HIS A 16 10.22 -5.41 -16.51
C HIS A 16 9.83 -6.27 -15.30
N CYS A 17 10.42 -5.98 -14.14
CA CYS A 17 10.07 -6.64 -12.90
C CYS A 17 9.14 -5.72 -12.09
N ALA A 18 8.01 -6.24 -11.63
CA ALA A 18 7.15 -5.55 -10.68
C ALA A 18 7.04 -6.39 -9.41
N PHE A 19 7.32 -5.78 -8.26
CA PHE A 19 7.18 -6.41 -6.95
C PHE A 19 5.91 -5.88 -6.29
N VAL A 20 4.97 -6.76 -5.98
CA VAL A 20 3.75 -6.40 -5.24
C VAL A 20 4.03 -6.68 -3.76
N THR A 21 4.25 -5.63 -2.98
CA THR A 21 4.65 -5.73 -1.57
C THR A 21 3.75 -4.89 -0.68
N ASN A 22 3.87 -5.02 0.64
CA ASN A 22 3.24 -4.11 1.59
C ASN A 22 3.99 -2.77 1.72
N LEU A 23 4.97 -2.51 0.83
CA LEU A 23 5.85 -1.33 0.86
C LEU A 23 6.49 -1.10 2.24
N GLU A 24 6.92 -2.20 2.86
CA GLU A 24 7.77 -2.12 4.03
C GLU A 24 9.11 -1.49 3.64
N LEU A 25 9.55 -0.50 4.43
CA LEU A 25 10.65 0.38 4.06
C LEU A 25 11.98 -0.38 3.88
N ALA A 26 12.29 -1.35 4.74
CA ALA A 26 13.52 -2.14 4.60
C ALA A 26 13.50 -2.98 3.31
N LEU A 27 12.34 -3.53 2.94
CA LEU A 27 12.14 -4.25 1.70
C LEU A 27 12.26 -3.33 0.47
N ILE A 28 11.66 -2.14 0.49
CA ILE A 28 11.82 -1.16 -0.59
C ILE A 28 13.30 -0.81 -0.75
N ASN A 29 13.99 -0.47 0.33
CA ASN A 29 15.41 -0.12 0.30
C ASN A 29 16.27 -1.27 -0.26
N ALA A 30 15.95 -2.52 0.11
CA ALA A 30 16.64 -3.69 -0.44
C ALA A 30 16.35 -3.89 -1.93
N LEU A 31 15.11 -3.70 -2.37
CA LEU A 31 14.72 -3.79 -3.77
C LEU A 31 15.34 -2.66 -4.60
N ASP A 32 15.54 -1.48 -4.06
CA ASP A 32 16.18 -0.35 -4.74
C ASP A 32 17.66 -0.66 -5.05
N VAL A 33 18.34 -1.35 -4.13
CA VAL A 33 19.73 -1.80 -4.32
C VAL A 33 19.82 -3.01 -5.27
N ILE A 34 18.86 -3.96 -5.17
CA ILE A 34 18.95 -5.22 -5.91
C ILE A 34 18.34 -5.09 -7.31
N PHE A 35 17.21 -4.41 -7.44
CA PHE A 35 16.43 -4.22 -8.65
C PHE A 35 16.04 -2.75 -8.85
N PRO A 36 17.00 -1.84 -9.09
CA PRO A 36 16.76 -0.39 -9.19
C PRO A 36 15.83 0.04 -10.34
N ARG A 37 15.47 -0.88 -11.24
CA ARG A 37 14.55 -0.64 -12.37
C ARG A 37 13.20 -1.32 -12.19
N ALA A 38 12.98 -1.98 -11.06
CA ALA A 38 11.73 -2.66 -10.79
C ALA A 38 10.69 -1.69 -10.22
N ASN A 39 9.44 -1.87 -10.63
CA ASN A 39 8.34 -1.13 -10.04
C ASN A 39 7.95 -1.81 -8.73
N CYS A 40 7.97 -1.09 -7.62
CA CYS A 40 7.40 -1.55 -6.37
C CYS A 40 5.94 -1.06 -6.29
N LEU A 41 5.00 -2.01 -6.28
CA LEU A 41 3.57 -1.74 -6.23
C LEU A 41 3.02 -2.14 -4.86
N LEU A 42 2.04 -1.38 -4.40
CA LEU A 42 1.30 -1.75 -3.20
C LEU A 42 0.37 -2.94 -3.41
N CYS A 43 0.46 -3.89 -2.50
CA CYS A 43 -0.47 -5.00 -2.42
C CYS A 43 -1.77 -4.54 -1.72
N ARG A 44 -2.83 -4.37 -2.51
CA ARG A 44 -4.19 -4.04 -2.04
C ARG A 44 -4.64 -4.91 -0.86
N TRP A 45 -4.33 -6.21 -0.91
CA TRP A 45 -4.69 -7.14 0.18
C TRP A 45 -3.94 -6.86 1.48
N HIS A 46 -2.63 -6.61 1.44
CA HIS A 46 -1.84 -6.33 2.64
C HIS A 46 -2.22 -5.01 3.29
N ILE A 47 -2.45 -3.97 2.49
CA ILE A 47 -2.97 -2.68 2.98
C ILE A 47 -4.34 -2.89 3.65
N ASN A 48 -5.27 -3.59 2.99
CA ASN A 48 -6.59 -3.87 3.56
C ASN A 48 -6.45 -4.55 4.92
N LYS A 49 -5.60 -5.57 5.01
CA LYS A 49 -5.37 -6.29 6.26
C LYS A 49 -4.83 -5.35 7.35
N TYR A 50 -3.85 -4.51 7.03
CA TYR A 50 -3.28 -3.54 7.97
C TYR A 50 -4.32 -2.52 8.46
N ILE A 51 -5.06 -1.92 7.55
CA ILE A 51 -6.10 -0.93 7.87
C ILE A 51 -7.20 -1.56 8.74
N LEU A 52 -7.65 -2.77 8.42
CA LEU A 52 -8.66 -3.49 9.19
C LEU A 52 -8.18 -3.82 10.62
N THR A 53 -6.89 -4.06 10.81
CA THR A 53 -6.31 -4.30 12.14
C THR A 53 -6.15 -3.02 12.94
N GLN A 54 -5.75 -1.92 12.30
CA GLN A 54 -5.39 -0.69 13.02
C GLN A 54 -6.57 0.24 13.29
N GLN A 55 -7.65 0.17 12.49
CA GLN A 55 -8.81 1.06 12.65
C GLN A 55 -9.43 0.99 14.06
N LYS A 56 -9.44 -0.19 14.70
CA LYS A 56 -10.03 -0.34 16.04
C LYS A 56 -9.29 0.47 17.12
N HIS A 57 -8.02 0.76 16.89
CA HIS A 57 -7.17 1.52 17.82
C HIS A 57 -7.12 3.01 17.48
N ALA A 58 -7.51 3.37 16.25
CA ALA A 58 -7.34 4.72 15.73
C ALA A 58 -8.62 5.58 15.78
N PHE A 59 -9.75 4.97 16.08
CA PHE A 59 -11.05 5.63 16.18
C PHE A 59 -11.66 5.40 17.56
N ALA A 60 -12.19 6.46 18.16
CA ALA A 60 -12.74 6.43 19.52
C ALA A 60 -14.14 5.81 19.62
N THR A 61 -14.89 5.76 18.51
CA THR A 61 -16.28 5.29 18.49
C THR A 61 -16.48 4.23 17.42
N GLN A 62 -17.39 3.29 17.70
CA GLN A 62 -17.79 2.24 16.77
C GLN A 62 -18.39 2.83 15.48
N GLU A 63 -19.17 3.91 15.60
CA GLU A 63 -19.72 4.64 14.46
C GLU A 63 -18.63 5.19 13.53
N ALA A 64 -17.56 5.77 14.09
CA ALA A 64 -16.46 6.28 13.29
C ALA A 64 -15.68 5.17 12.59
N ILE A 65 -15.50 4.01 13.24
CA ILE A 65 -14.91 2.80 12.63
C ILE A 65 -15.77 2.32 11.45
N GLU A 66 -17.09 2.25 11.63
CA GLU A 66 -18.01 1.81 10.58
C GLU A 66 -18.05 2.77 9.39
N ASN A 67 -18.07 4.08 9.67
CA ASN A 67 -18.03 5.10 8.63
C ASN A 67 -16.73 5.03 7.83
N PHE A 68 -15.59 4.90 8.51
CA PHE A 68 -14.30 4.71 7.86
C PHE A 68 -14.23 3.40 7.05
N SER A 69 -14.69 2.29 7.61
CA SER A 69 -14.75 0.99 6.91
C SER A 69 -15.58 1.07 5.62
N LYS A 70 -16.70 1.79 5.62
CA LYS A 70 -17.52 2.01 4.41
C LYS A 70 -16.77 2.81 3.35
N GLN A 71 -16.10 3.90 3.75
CA GLN A 71 -15.29 4.72 2.86
C GLN A 71 -14.11 3.92 2.27
N TRP A 72 -13.40 3.17 3.11
CA TRP A 72 -12.28 2.30 2.71
C TRP A 72 -12.71 1.24 1.69
N ASN A 73 -13.77 0.49 1.99
CA ASN A 73 -14.25 -0.56 1.09
C ASN A 73 -14.75 0.01 -0.25
N SER A 74 -15.35 1.20 -0.24
CA SER A 74 -15.73 1.90 -1.47
C SER A 74 -14.50 2.27 -2.30
N LEU A 75 -13.45 2.81 -1.68
CA LEU A 75 -12.21 3.19 -2.36
C LEU A 75 -11.51 1.98 -2.98
N VAL A 76 -11.37 0.90 -2.21
CA VAL A 76 -10.62 -0.29 -2.61
C VAL A 76 -11.37 -1.15 -3.63
N GLY A 77 -12.69 -1.02 -3.72
CA GLY A 77 -13.52 -1.72 -4.70
C GLY A 77 -13.63 -1.04 -6.06
N LYS A 78 -13.20 0.22 -6.21
CA LYS A 78 -13.29 0.96 -7.48
C LYS A 78 -12.12 0.65 -8.42
N ASP A 79 -12.42 0.56 -9.71
CA ASP A 79 -11.42 0.65 -10.78
C ASP A 79 -10.94 2.11 -10.93
N LYS A 80 -9.68 2.31 -11.31
CA LYS A 80 -9.04 3.63 -11.37
C LYS A 80 -9.87 4.61 -12.24
N GLY A 81 -10.24 5.75 -11.66
CA GLY A 81 -10.99 6.84 -12.30
C GLY A 81 -10.97 8.12 -11.47
N THR A 82 -11.53 9.22 -11.96
CA THR A 82 -11.54 10.55 -11.28
C THR A 82 -12.15 10.51 -9.86
N ASP A 83 -13.07 9.60 -9.64
CA ASP A 83 -13.69 9.32 -8.35
C ASP A 83 -12.73 8.68 -7.33
N TYR A 84 -11.81 7.83 -7.80
CA TYR A 84 -10.81 7.17 -6.94
C TYR A 84 -9.84 8.21 -6.36
N GLU A 85 -9.33 9.12 -7.20
CA GLU A 85 -8.38 10.16 -6.76
C GLU A 85 -9.02 11.15 -5.77
N THR A 86 -10.29 11.50 -5.99
CA THR A 86 -11.04 12.38 -5.09
C THR A 86 -11.25 11.71 -3.72
N GLN A 87 -11.68 10.45 -3.70
CA GLN A 87 -11.87 9.70 -2.45
C GLN A 87 -10.54 9.41 -1.74
N LEU A 88 -9.48 9.10 -2.48
CA LEU A 88 -8.14 8.90 -1.93
C LEU A 88 -7.61 10.19 -1.29
N SER A 89 -7.87 11.35 -1.89
CA SER A 89 -7.48 12.65 -1.35
C SER A 89 -8.22 12.99 -0.05
N SER A 90 -9.54 12.77 0.00
CA SER A 90 -10.32 12.93 1.24
C SER A 90 -9.83 11.98 2.35
N MET A 91 -9.49 10.75 1.97
CA MET A 91 -8.98 9.75 2.90
C MET A 91 -7.58 10.10 3.42
N ARG A 92 -6.71 10.68 2.59
CA ARG A 92 -5.42 11.25 3.03
C ARG A 92 -5.59 12.29 4.13
N ILE A 93 -6.55 13.21 3.97
CA ILE A 93 -6.83 14.25 4.95
C ILE A 93 -7.35 13.65 6.27
N GLU A 94 -8.17 12.59 6.19
CA GLU A 94 -8.68 11.91 7.38
C GLU A 94 -7.59 11.14 8.14
N LEU A 95 -6.60 10.62 7.41
CA LEU A 95 -5.50 9.83 7.94
C LEU A 95 -4.30 10.68 8.41
N SER A 96 -4.12 11.89 7.90
CA SER A 96 -3.00 12.77 8.28
C SER A 96 -3.00 13.14 9.77
N ASN A 97 -4.17 13.13 10.40
CA ASN A 97 -4.33 13.38 11.84
C ASN A 97 -4.20 12.09 12.69
N ARG A 98 -3.86 10.95 12.08
CA ARG A 98 -3.85 9.62 12.73
C ARG A 98 -2.55 8.87 12.42
N PRO A 99 -1.44 9.17 13.13
CA PRO A 99 -0.12 8.60 12.83
C PRO A 99 -0.08 7.06 12.91
N ASN A 100 -0.95 6.44 13.72
CA ASN A 100 -1.04 4.98 13.86
C ASN A 100 -1.71 4.27 12.67
N LEU A 101 -2.39 5.02 11.80
CA LEU A 101 -2.98 4.52 10.55
C LEU A 101 -2.21 4.93 9.30
N MET A 102 -1.13 5.71 9.42
CA MET A 102 -0.25 6.00 8.29
C MET A 102 0.48 4.71 7.88
N LEU A 103 -0.11 3.95 6.98
CA LEU A 103 0.64 3.58 5.78
C LEU A 103 1.03 4.90 5.13
N ASN A 104 2.28 5.06 4.68
CA ASN A 104 2.67 6.23 3.90
C ASN A 104 1.70 6.34 2.72
N VAL A 105 0.73 7.26 2.83
CA VAL A 105 -0.35 7.43 1.85
C VAL A 105 0.17 8.06 0.56
N GLU A 106 1.46 8.40 0.54
CA GLU A 106 2.23 8.78 -0.65
C GLU A 106 2.44 7.59 -1.59
N ASP A 107 2.26 6.36 -1.11
CA ASP A 107 2.60 5.15 -1.87
C ASP A 107 1.39 4.38 -2.47
N ILE A 108 0.14 4.84 -2.24
CA ILE A 108 -1.13 4.26 -2.77
C ILE A 108 -1.47 4.79 -4.17
#